data_AF-A0A9W7L2G7-F1
#
_entry.id   AF-A0A9W7L2G7-F1
#
_cell.length_a   1.000
_cell.length_b   1.000
_cell.length_c   1.000
_cell.angle_alpha   90.00
_cell.angle_beta   90.00
_cell.angle_gamma   90.00
#
_symmetry.space_group_name_H-M   'P 1'
#
loop_
_entity.id
_entity.type
_entity.pdbx_description
1 polymer ?
#
loop_
_entity_poly.entity_id
_entity_poly.type
_entity_poly.pdbx_seq_one_letter_code
_entity_poly.pdbx_strand_id
1 'polypeptide(L)'
;MTERLADPDVINDPKLLMRVMSERSKSEEIVQAFESYRGAEGDYDTAVEMMRESGDDPEMKEMAREESKMAEQTMSALEETIKVLLLPSDPNDSRNVMLEIR
;
A
#
# COMPACT_ATOMS: atom_id res chain seq x y z
N MET A 1 -19.08 -9.04 -4.72
CA MET A 1 -18.16 -8.35 -5.68
C MET A 1 -17.63 -9.30 -6.76
N THR A 2 -18.22 -10.48 -6.96
CA THR A 2 -17.72 -11.54 -7.87
C THR A 2 -18.65 -11.80 -9.08
N GLU A 3 -19.73 -11.03 -9.22
CA GLU A 3 -20.81 -11.32 -10.18
C GLU A 3 -20.69 -10.59 -11.53
N ARG A 4 -19.71 -9.69 -11.74
CA ARG A 4 -19.60 -8.94 -13.02
C ARG A 4 -18.63 -9.56 -14.05
N LEU A 5 -18.09 -10.75 -13.79
CA LEU A 5 -17.18 -11.46 -14.70
C LEU A 5 -17.84 -12.59 -15.51
N ALA A 6 -19.14 -12.84 -15.30
CA ALA A 6 -19.89 -13.83 -16.07
C ALA A 6 -20.73 -13.21 -17.20
N ASP A 7 -20.47 -11.94 -17.55
CA ASP A 7 -21.19 -11.24 -18.61
C ASP A 7 -20.51 -11.53 -19.96
N PRO A 8 -21.12 -12.29 -20.88
CA PRO A 8 -20.51 -12.68 -22.16
C PRO A 8 -20.15 -11.47 -23.04
N ASP A 9 -20.73 -10.29 -22.78
CA ASP A 9 -20.40 -9.05 -23.47
C ASP A 9 -19.03 -8.47 -23.07
N VAL A 10 -18.55 -8.76 -21.84
CA VAL A 10 -17.21 -8.31 -21.36
C VAL A 10 -16.09 -9.15 -21.98
N ILE A 11 -16.35 -10.43 -22.25
CA ILE A 11 -15.39 -11.36 -22.86
C ILE A 11 -15.20 -11.07 -24.36
N ASN A 12 -16.23 -10.53 -25.01
CA ASN A 12 -16.20 -10.21 -26.44
C ASN A 12 -15.62 -8.81 -26.77
N ASP A 13 -15.38 -7.96 -25.77
CA ASP A 13 -14.70 -6.66 -25.94
C ASP A 13 -13.32 -6.66 -25.24
N PRO A 14 -12.22 -6.83 -25.99
CA PRO A 14 -10.85 -6.82 -25.45
C PRO A 14 -10.49 -5.55 -24.68
N LYS A 15 -11.10 -4.40 -25.02
CA LYS A 15 -10.84 -3.12 -24.32
C LYS A 15 -11.54 -3.10 -22.97
N LEU A 16 -12.76 -3.63 -22.89
CA LEU A 16 -13.51 -3.74 -21.64
C LEU A 16 -12.85 -4.74 -20.69
N LEU A 17 -12.39 -5.88 -21.23
CA LEU A 17 -11.62 -6.88 -20.47
C LEU A 17 -10.32 -6.27 -19.90
N MET A 18 -9.55 -5.55 -20.72
CA MET A 18 -8.30 -4.91 -20.28
C MET A 18 -8.55 -3.85 -19.19
N ARG A 19 -9.64 -3.07 -19.30
CA ARG A 19 -10.02 -2.08 -18.29
C ARG A 19 -10.39 -2.75 -16.96
N VAL A 20 -11.23 -3.79 -16.99
CA VAL A 20 -11.64 -4.53 -15.78
C VAL A 20 -10.44 -5.20 -15.11
N MET A 21 -9.54 -5.80 -15.88
CA MET A 21 -8.32 -6.41 -15.33
C MET A 21 -7.38 -5.36 -14.71
N SER A 22 -7.24 -4.18 -15.33
CA SER A 22 -6.43 -3.09 -14.79
C SER A 22 -7.00 -2.50 -13.50
N GLU A 23 -8.31 -2.30 -13.42
CA GLU A 23 -8.98 -1.83 -12.19
C GLU A 23 -8.86 -2.85 -11.05
N ARG A 24 -8.94 -4.14 -11.38
CA ARG A 24 -8.72 -5.22 -10.42
C ARG A 24 -7.28 -5.28 -9.92
N SER A 25 -6.28 -5.23 -10.80
CA SER A 25 -4.86 -5.22 -10.42
C SER A 25 -4.54 -4.09 -9.45
N LYS A 26 -5.01 -2.87 -9.75
CA LYS A 26 -4.82 -1.71 -8.87
C LYS A 26 -5.46 -1.90 -7.51
N SER A 27 -6.68 -2.44 -7.48
CA SER A 27 -7.37 -2.70 -6.21
C SER A 27 -6.64 -3.76 -5.39
N GLU A 28 -6.09 -4.80 -6.03
CA GLU A 28 -5.30 -5.83 -5.36
C GLU A 28 -3.97 -5.26 -4.82
N GLU A 29 -3.28 -4.39 -5.57
CA GLU A 29 -2.06 -3.73 -5.13
C GLU A 29 -2.28 -2.83 -3.90
N ILE A 30 -3.37 -2.05 -3.88
CA ILE A 30 -3.73 -1.21 -2.73
C ILE A 30 -3.99 -2.08 -1.49
N VAL A 31 -4.75 -3.17 -1.64
CA VAL A 31 -5.06 -4.08 -0.53
C VAL A 31 -3.78 -4.71 0.03
N GLN A 32 -2.90 -5.21 -0.83
CA GLN A 32 -1.63 -5.81 -0.39
C GLN A 32 -0.72 -4.81 0.32
N ALA A 33 -0.61 -3.58 -0.21
CA ALA A 33 0.17 -2.52 0.44
C ALA A 33 -0.41 -2.17 1.82
N PHE A 34 -1.74 -2.12 1.94
CA PHE A 34 -2.40 -1.87 3.22
C PHE A 34 -2.25 -3.03 4.21
N GLU A 35 -2.37 -4.28 3.77
CA GLU A 35 -2.10 -5.45 4.62
C GLU A 35 -0.67 -5.46 5.14
N SER A 36 0.29 -5.11 4.29
CA SER A 36 1.70 -4.95 4.69
C SER A 36 1.89 -3.84 5.73
N TYR A 37 1.18 -2.72 5.56
CA TYR A 37 1.22 -1.61 6.51
C TYR A 37 0.67 -2.05 7.87
N ARG A 38 -0.46 -2.78 7.89
CA ARG A 38 -1.05 -3.35 9.11
C ARG A 38 -0.11 -4.34 9.80
N GLY A 39 0.67 -5.10 9.03
CA GLY A 39 1.73 -5.97 9.56
C GLY A 39 2.81 -5.16 10.28
N ALA A 40 3.34 -4.13 9.62
CA ALA A 40 4.37 -3.26 10.20
C ALA A 40 3.86 -2.50 11.44
N GLU A 41 2.58 -2.11 11.48
CA GLU A 41 1.95 -1.53 12.67
C GLU A 41 1.93 -2.54 13.84
N GLY A 42 1.63 -3.81 13.57
CA GLY A 42 1.69 -4.87 14.59
C GLY A 42 3.11 -5.13 15.10
N ASP A 43 4.11 -5.10 14.22
CA ASP A 43 5.52 -5.21 14.60
C ASP A 43 5.95 -4.04 15.49
N TYR A 44 5.50 -2.82 15.17
CA TYR A 44 5.73 -1.63 15.98
C TYR A 44 5.12 -1.77 17.38
N ASP A 45 3.85 -2.16 17.46
CA ASP A 45 3.15 -2.34 18.73
C ASP A 45 3.86 -3.39 19.61
N THR A 46 4.30 -4.50 19.00
CA THR A 46 5.06 -5.55 19.67
C THR A 46 6.39 -5.01 20.22
N ALA A 47 7.12 -4.22 19.44
CA ALA A 47 8.36 -3.59 19.89
C ALA A 47 8.12 -2.59 21.04
N VAL A 48 7.03 -1.83 20.98
CA VAL A 48 6.63 -0.91 22.06
C VAL A 48 6.25 -1.66 23.34
N GLU A 49 5.55 -2.79 23.23
CA GLU A 49 5.26 -3.65 24.37
C GLU A 49 6.56 -4.23 24.97
N MET A 50 7.46 -4.74 24.13
CA MET A 50 8.76 -5.23 24.57
C MET A 50 9.54 -4.15 25.32
N MET A 51 9.53 -2.90 24.84
CA MET A 51 10.19 -1.77 25.50
C MET A 51 9.61 -1.48 26.90
N ARG A 52 8.30 -1.69 27.10
CA ARG A 52 7.63 -1.54 28.41
C ARG A 52 7.97 -2.69 29.35
N GLU A 53 8.06 -3.92 28.83
CA GLU A 53 8.37 -5.12 29.60
C GLU A 53 9.87 -5.25 29.94
N SER A 54 10.74 -4.56 29.18
CA SER A 54 12.21 -4.60 29.34
C SER A 54 12.73 -4.15 30.72
N GLY A 55 11.89 -3.52 31.56
CA GLY A 55 12.28 -3.12 32.91
C GLY A 55 13.46 -2.14 32.92
N ASP A 56 14.60 -2.54 33.49
CA ASP A 56 15.86 -1.77 33.51
C ASP A 56 16.96 -2.36 32.61
N ASP A 57 16.65 -3.39 31.82
CA ASP A 57 17.62 -4.00 30.90
C ASP A 57 17.93 -3.05 29.72
N PRO A 58 19.15 -2.50 29.63
CA PRO A 58 19.50 -1.55 28.58
C PRO A 58 19.61 -2.19 27.20
N GLU A 59 20.08 -3.44 27.11
CA GLU A 59 20.24 -4.14 25.84
C GLU A 59 18.87 -4.46 25.23
N MET A 60 17.93 -4.89 26.06
CA MET A 60 16.56 -5.17 25.61
C MET A 60 15.81 -3.91 25.17
N LYS A 61 16.02 -2.78 25.88
CA LYS A 61 15.47 -1.47 25.48
C LYS A 61 16.05 -0.96 24.16
N GLU A 62 17.34 -1.18 23.92
CA GLU A 62 18.00 -0.79 22.67
C GLU A 62 17.46 -1.59 21.50
N MET A 63 17.34 -2.92 21.66
CA MET A 63 16.74 -3.80 20.65
C MET A 63 15.30 -3.40 20.31
N ALA A 64 14.44 -3.23 21.32
CA ALA A 64 13.06 -2.81 21.12
C ALA A 64 12.96 -1.44 20.43
N ARG A 65 13.86 -0.50 20.76
CA ARG A 65 13.92 0.81 20.09
C ARG A 65 14.31 0.67 18.62
N GLU A 66 15.31 -0.16 18.29
CA GLU A 66 15.70 -0.39 16.90
C GLU A 66 14.58 -1.04 16.09
N GLU A 67 13.93 -2.06 16.63
CA GLU A 67 12.78 -2.72 15.99
C GLU A 67 11.63 -1.74 15.74
N SER A 68 11.26 -0.94 16.75
CA SER A 68 10.22 0.08 16.61
C SER A 68 10.54 1.09 15.50
N LYS A 69 11.81 1.52 15.40
CA LYS A 69 12.26 2.47 14.39
C LYS A 69 12.23 1.87 12.98
N MET A 70 12.60 0.60 12.83
CA MET A 70 12.50 -0.09 11.54
C MET A 70 11.04 -0.24 11.10
N ALA A 71 10.15 -0.60 12.03
CA ALA A 71 8.72 -0.70 11.77
C ALA A 71 8.12 0.65 11.35
N GLU A 72 8.44 1.76 12.05
CA GLU A 72 8.02 3.11 11.66
C GLU A 72 8.50 3.50 10.25
N GLN A 73 9.75 3.18 9.88
CA GLN A 73 10.27 3.45 8.54
C GLN A 73 9.51 2.68 7.47
N THR A 74 9.23 1.40 7.71
CA THR A 74 8.42 0.57 6.81
C THR A 74 7.00 1.10 6.67
N MET A 75 6.36 1.48 7.79
CA MET A 75 5.03 2.09 7.79
C MET A 75 5.02 3.37 6.96
N SER A 76 6.00 4.26 7.14
CA SER A 76 6.09 5.51 6.38
C SER A 76 6.26 5.28 4.87
N ALA A 77 7.10 4.32 4.48
CA ALA A 77 7.30 3.98 3.06
C ALA A 77 6.05 3.37 2.42
N LEU A 78 5.34 2.50 3.17
CA LEU A 78 4.08 1.92 2.73
C LEU A 78 2.96 2.97 2.66
N GLU A 79 2.92 3.93 3.58
CA GLU A 79 1.97 5.04 3.54
C GLU A 79 2.14 5.89 2.28
N GLU A 80 3.38 6.23 1.90
CA GLU A 80 3.67 6.92 0.64
C GLU A 80 3.24 6.08 -0.57
N THR A 81 3.54 4.79 -0.56
CA THR A 81 3.15 3.87 -1.63
C THR A 81 1.63 3.82 -1.79
N ILE A 82 0.90 3.66 -0.69
CA ILE A 82 -0.58 3.64 -0.68
C ILE A 82 -1.13 4.97 -1.18
N LYS A 83 -0.57 6.11 -0.74
CA LYS A 83 -0.97 7.45 -1.22
C LYS A 83 -0.86 7.55 -2.74
N VAL A 84 0.25 7.07 -3.31
CA VAL A 84 0.46 7.05 -4.77
C VAL A 84 -0.54 6.13 -5.45
N LEU A 85 -0.77 4.92 -4.93
CA LEU A 85 -1.73 3.96 -5.50
C LEU A 85 -3.18 4.45 -5.45
N LEU A 86 -3.53 5.29 -4.47
CA LEU A 86 -4.85 5.90 -4.32
C LEU A 86 -5.08 7.08 -5.28
N LEU A 87 -4.04 7.59 -5.95
CA LEU A 87 -4.22 8.63 -6.95
C LEU A 87 -5.03 8.07 -8.13
N PRO A 88 -6.08 8.79 -8.58
CA PRO A 88 -6.82 8.38 -9.75
C PRO A 88 -5.86 8.33 -10.94
N SER A 89 -5.79 7.20 -11.62
CA SER A 89 -4.95 7.08 -12.80
C SER A 89 -5.47 8.03 -13.87
N ASP A 90 -4.69 9.07 -14.19
CA ASP A 90 -5.07 10.00 -15.26
C ASP A 90 -4.98 9.23 -16.59
N PRO A 91 -6.05 9.14 -17.39
CA PRO A 91 -5.96 8.61 -18.75
C PRO A 91 -4.95 9.38 -19.64
N ASN A 92 -4.45 10.53 -19.19
CA ASN A 92 -3.40 11.33 -19.83
C ASN A 92 -2.03 11.25 -19.16
N ASP A 93 -1.81 10.46 -18.10
CA ASP A 93 -0.47 10.38 -17.44
C ASP A 93 0.64 9.89 -18.41
N SER A 94 0.25 9.26 -19.51
CA SER A 94 1.16 8.84 -20.59
C SER A 94 1.36 9.87 -21.70
N ARG A 95 0.79 11.09 -21.59
CA ARG A 95 0.91 12.16 -22.58
C ARG A 95 1.62 13.38 -21.97
N ASN A 96 2.72 13.80 -22.59
CA ASN A 96 3.45 15.02 -22.20
C ASN A 96 2.49 16.22 -22.17
N VAL A 97 2.34 16.85 -21.01
CA VAL A 97 1.57 18.09 -20.85
C VAL A 97 2.51 19.27 -21.08
N MET A 98 2.26 20.06 -22.12
CA MET A 98 2.97 21.31 -22.38
C MET A 98 2.22 22.44 -21.68
N LEU A 99 2.82 22.96 -20.61
CA LEU A 99 2.23 24.00 -19.77
C LEU A 99 2.72 25.36 -20.27
N GLU A 100 1.88 26.08 -21.02
CA GLU A 100 2.15 27.49 -21.35
C GLU A 100 1.70 28.39 -20.20
N ILE A 101 2.66 29.09 -19.58
CA ILE A 101 2.40 30.17 -18.62
C ILE A 101 2.35 31.48 -19.42
N ARG A 102 1.27 32.26 -19.29
CA ARG A 102 1.14 33.62 -19.84
C ARG A 102 1.20 34.67 -18.73
#